data_AF-A0A1S9CF77-F1
#
_entry.id   AF-A0A1S9CF77-F1
#
_cell.length_a   1.000
_cell.length_b   1.000
_cell.length_c   1.000
_cell.angle_alpha   90.00
_cell.angle_beta   90.00
_cell.angle_gamma   90.00
#
_symmetry.space_group_name_H-M   'P 1'
#
loop_
_entity.id
_entity.type
_entity.pdbx_description
1 polymer ?
#
loop_
_entity_poly.entity_id
_entity_poly.type
_entity_poly.pdbx_seq_one_letter_code
_entity_poly.pdbx_strand_id
1 'polypeptide(L)'
;MANSSAKYDDPLISEADAKKLGNSLLELSEQCFDTATTEISKWDEILKKIETLHDNHPTSEVKESVQLDEMVKSLFELSPNCILGVINKCFNTNYDPKKTSITYLSNNFIDPNKNFVKTETDILIEINKQVYHLEIQTLNDTSMITRLLQYGIDIGIKKYNANPKSNFEMPLQAAIFLEKNDKIVDQELTIFVPNKPNWEYDASTIRFWRYSIEDLINEKMYCLLPLVIFNYRKIFRSILTSKRKNKLNDLAREEDNARKMAKKIASEIRKLYDDNVIVYGDMHVMLLVLTNLSQYLSRKFLQNSLLEEGVFDMIKTLYDPVLAKKSMEEGMEKGREEGREEGREEGREEGREEGIEIGEKRGEIRGKIEVMYIDMKMNTKEISKKLKIPVKKVEDVIKNELNL
;
A
#
# COMPACT_ATOMS: atom_id res chain seq x y z
N MET A 1 -17.61 -45.67 12.47
CA MET A 1 -17.84 -44.71 13.56
C MET A 1 -17.66 -43.31 12.99
N ALA A 2 -18.57 -42.41 13.36
CA ALA A 2 -19.02 -41.27 12.57
C ALA A 2 -18.01 -40.11 12.43
N ASN A 3 -18.19 -39.40 11.31
CA ASN A 3 -17.62 -38.11 10.89
C ASN A 3 -17.80 -36.97 11.90
N SER A 4 -16.82 -36.05 11.96
CA SER A 4 -17.08 -34.60 12.02
C SER A 4 -15.84 -33.78 11.60
N SER A 5 -15.62 -33.64 10.29
CA SER A 5 -14.80 -32.56 9.74
C SER A 5 -15.71 -31.35 9.48
N ALA A 6 -15.69 -30.37 10.37
CA ALA A 6 -16.33 -29.08 10.12
C ALA A 6 -15.52 -28.34 9.04
N LYS A 7 -16.08 -28.26 7.83
CA LYS A 7 -15.65 -27.33 6.80
C LYS A 7 -16.06 -25.93 7.25
N TYR A 8 -15.11 -25.01 7.36
CA TYR A 8 -15.40 -23.59 7.34
C TYR A 8 -15.42 -23.19 5.86
N ASP A 9 -16.63 -23.20 5.28
CA ASP A 9 -16.89 -22.55 4.00
C ASP A 9 -16.98 -21.04 4.28
N ASP A 10 -16.15 -20.26 3.60
CA ASP A 10 -16.17 -18.79 3.61
C ASP A 10 -17.27 -18.30 2.64
N PRO A 11 -18.35 -17.63 3.08
CA PRO A 11 -19.38 -17.16 2.18
C PRO A 11 -19.04 -15.73 1.71
N LEU A 12 -18.30 -15.61 0.62
CA LEU A 12 -18.37 -14.41 -0.22
C LEU A 12 -19.78 -14.35 -0.83
N ILE A 13 -20.59 -13.38 -0.38
CA ILE A 13 -21.92 -13.11 -0.94
C ILE A 13 -21.74 -12.82 -2.43
N SER A 14 -22.30 -13.68 -3.31
CA SER A 14 -22.21 -13.44 -4.75
C SER A 14 -22.96 -12.17 -5.13
N GLU A 15 -22.59 -11.50 -6.24
CA GLU A 15 -23.32 -10.32 -6.72
C GLU A 15 -24.81 -10.61 -6.96
N ALA A 16 -25.15 -11.86 -7.29
CA ALA A 16 -26.51 -12.35 -7.38
C ALA A 16 -27.21 -12.40 -6.00
N ASP A 17 -26.50 -12.78 -4.95
CA ASP A 17 -27.03 -12.82 -3.58
C ASP A 17 -27.19 -11.41 -2.99
N ALA A 18 -26.26 -10.48 -3.29
CA ALA A 18 -26.39 -9.08 -2.89
C ALA A 18 -27.59 -8.40 -3.55
N LYS A 19 -27.85 -8.70 -4.83
CA LYS A 19 -29.02 -8.19 -5.57
C LYS A 19 -30.31 -8.82 -5.09
N LYS A 20 -30.29 -10.11 -4.73
CA LYS A 20 -31.42 -10.81 -4.12
C LYS A 20 -31.75 -10.24 -2.74
N LEU A 21 -30.74 -9.93 -1.92
CA LEU A 21 -30.89 -9.27 -0.63
C LEU A 21 -31.49 -7.86 -0.77
N GLY A 22 -30.99 -7.06 -1.71
CA GLY A 22 -31.53 -5.73 -1.99
C GLY A 22 -33.00 -5.77 -2.38
N ASN A 23 -33.40 -6.72 -3.22
CA ASN A 23 -34.79 -6.91 -3.60
C ASN A 23 -35.67 -7.42 -2.44
N SER A 24 -35.15 -8.35 -1.62
CA SER A 24 -35.89 -8.85 -0.45
C SER A 24 -36.07 -7.78 0.64
N LEU A 25 -35.10 -6.89 0.83
CA LEU A 25 -35.22 -5.73 1.74
C LEU A 25 -36.21 -4.69 1.19
N LEU A 26 -36.26 -4.50 -0.13
CA LEU A 26 -37.23 -3.63 -0.77
C LEU A 26 -38.66 -4.17 -0.60
N GLU A 27 -38.89 -5.46 -0.88
CA GLU A 27 -40.19 -6.14 -0.66
C GLU A 27 -40.64 -6.09 0.81
N LEU A 28 -39.70 -6.25 1.76
CA LEU A 28 -39.99 -6.12 3.20
C LEU A 28 -40.34 -4.68 3.58
N SER A 29 -39.68 -3.69 2.98
CA SER A 29 -39.99 -2.27 3.19
C SER A 29 -41.38 -1.89 2.67
N GLU A 30 -41.77 -2.46 1.52
CA GLU A 30 -43.11 -2.30 0.93
C GLU A 30 -44.19 -2.98 1.80
N GLN A 31 -43.91 -4.19 2.32
CA GLN A 31 -44.81 -4.88 3.26
C GLN A 31 -44.98 -4.13 4.59
N CYS A 32 -43.94 -3.46 5.08
CA CYS A 32 -44.03 -2.59 6.26
C CYS A 32 -44.84 -1.31 5.99
N PHE A 33 -44.84 -0.83 4.74
CA PHE A 33 -45.61 0.35 4.34
C PHE A 33 -47.11 0.04 4.22
N ASP A 34 -47.47 -1.15 3.71
CA ASP A 34 -48.86 -1.59 3.57
C ASP A 34 -49.52 -2.04 4.88
N THR A 35 -48.72 -2.34 5.92
CA THR A 35 -49.22 -2.85 7.22
C THR A 35 -49.32 -1.78 8.32
N ALA A 36 -49.35 -0.50 7.94
CA ALA A 36 -49.59 0.62 8.87
C ALA A 36 -50.93 0.53 9.65
N THR A 37 -51.76 -0.48 9.41
CA THR A 37 -52.91 -0.82 10.23
C THR A 37 -52.91 -2.29 10.66
N THR A 38 -52.67 -2.50 11.96
CA THR A 38 -53.19 -3.58 12.83
C THR A 38 -52.81 -5.03 12.52
N GLU A 39 -51.70 -5.52 13.08
CA GLU A 39 -51.56 -6.84 13.76
C GLU A 39 -50.14 -7.04 14.31
N ILE A 40 -49.98 -7.13 15.64
CA ILE A 40 -48.67 -7.28 16.33
C ILE A 40 -47.97 -8.60 15.96
N SER A 41 -48.72 -9.66 15.64
CA SER A 41 -48.15 -10.97 15.27
C SER A 41 -47.40 -10.97 13.95
N LYS A 42 -47.75 -10.10 12.99
CA LYS A 42 -47.03 -9.95 11.72
C LYS A 42 -45.69 -9.23 11.90
N TRP A 43 -45.61 -8.31 12.86
CA TRP A 43 -44.36 -7.63 13.20
C TRP A 43 -43.31 -8.58 13.77
N ASP A 44 -43.71 -9.52 14.63
CA ASP A 44 -42.81 -10.55 15.16
C ASP A 44 -42.29 -11.51 14.06
N GLU A 45 -43.11 -11.79 13.05
CA GLU A 45 -42.71 -12.64 11.91
C GLU A 45 -41.75 -11.91 10.96
N ILE A 46 -41.96 -10.59 10.76
CA ILE A 46 -41.04 -9.71 10.02
C ILE A 46 -39.72 -9.57 10.78
N LEU A 47 -39.75 -9.37 12.09
CA LEU A 47 -38.54 -9.29 12.93
C LEU A 47 -37.74 -10.59 12.88
N LYS A 48 -38.38 -11.75 12.96
CA LYS A 48 -37.70 -13.05 12.77
C LYS A 48 -37.08 -13.21 11.38
N LYS A 49 -37.71 -12.70 10.33
CA LYS A 49 -37.13 -12.69 8.97
C LYS A 49 -35.94 -11.74 8.87
N ILE A 50 -35.98 -10.59 9.55
CA ILE A 50 -34.85 -9.65 9.62
C ILE A 50 -33.69 -10.26 10.43
N GLU A 51 -33.97 -10.94 11.55
CA GLU A 51 -32.97 -11.64 12.37
C GLU A 51 -32.29 -12.77 11.59
N THR A 52 -33.06 -13.58 10.86
CA THR A 52 -32.50 -14.65 9.99
C THR A 52 -31.74 -14.11 8.76
N LEU A 53 -32.04 -12.90 8.29
CA LEU A 53 -31.21 -12.20 7.31
C LEU A 53 -29.93 -11.63 7.93
N HIS A 54 -29.98 -11.18 9.19
CA HIS A 54 -28.82 -10.70 9.95
C HIS A 54 -27.80 -11.81 10.24
N ASP A 55 -28.26 -13.04 10.50
CA ASP A 55 -27.41 -14.22 10.74
C ASP A 55 -26.60 -14.67 9.49
N ASN A 56 -26.95 -14.17 8.29
CA ASN A 56 -26.22 -14.42 7.04
C ASN A 56 -25.20 -13.31 6.69
N HIS A 57 -24.98 -12.33 7.58
CA HIS A 57 -23.91 -11.34 7.46
C HIS A 57 -22.68 -11.74 8.28
N PRO A 58 -21.45 -11.38 7.83
CA PRO A 58 -20.26 -11.67 8.61
C PRO A 58 -20.41 -11.07 10.00
N THR A 59 -20.29 -11.93 11.02
CA THR A 59 -20.33 -11.52 12.44
C THR A 59 -19.31 -10.41 12.69
N SER A 60 -19.45 -9.64 13.77
CA SER A 60 -18.45 -8.59 14.10
C SER A 60 -17.02 -9.16 14.14
N GLU A 61 -16.87 -10.42 14.53
CA GLU A 61 -15.59 -11.13 14.54
C GLU A 61 -15.03 -11.40 13.13
N VAL A 62 -15.87 -11.73 12.15
CA VAL A 62 -15.44 -11.93 10.75
C VAL A 62 -15.03 -10.61 10.10
N LYS A 63 -15.77 -9.53 10.36
CA LYS A 63 -15.40 -8.19 9.88
C LYS A 63 -14.07 -7.71 10.49
N GLU A 64 -13.85 -7.99 11.77
CA GLU A 64 -12.62 -7.67 12.47
C GLU A 64 -11.41 -8.50 11.99
N SER A 65 -11.60 -9.80 11.68
CA SER A 65 -10.51 -10.62 11.15
C SER A 65 -10.06 -10.16 9.76
N VAL A 66 -11.00 -9.78 8.90
CA VAL A 66 -10.70 -9.21 7.57
C VAL A 66 -9.92 -7.91 7.70
N GLN A 67 -10.30 -7.02 8.63
CA GLN A 67 -9.57 -5.77 8.85
C GLN A 67 -8.13 -5.98 9.34
N LEU A 68 -7.89 -6.97 10.20
CA LEU A 68 -6.55 -7.30 10.66
C LEU A 68 -5.67 -7.84 9.53
N ASP A 69 -6.24 -8.70 8.69
CA ASP A 69 -5.53 -9.29 7.56
C ASP A 69 -5.07 -8.22 6.56
N GLU A 70 -5.97 -7.33 6.16
CA GLU A 70 -5.66 -6.19 5.28
C GLU A 70 -4.58 -5.26 5.88
N MET A 71 -4.65 -4.98 7.18
CA MET A 71 -3.62 -4.18 7.86
C MET A 71 -2.25 -4.85 7.77
N VAL A 72 -2.17 -6.16 7.98
CA VAL A 72 -0.89 -6.85 7.91
C VAL A 72 -0.37 -6.91 6.47
N LYS A 73 -1.23 -7.23 5.49
CA LYS A 73 -0.86 -7.25 4.07
C LYS A 73 -0.29 -5.90 3.63
N SER A 74 -0.91 -4.78 4.04
CA SER A 74 -0.42 -3.43 3.72
C SER A 74 1.01 -3.15 4.21
N LEU A 75 1.46 -3.77 5.30
CA LEU A 75 2.83 -3.62 5.81
C LEU A 75 3.87 -4.31 4.92
N PHE A 76 3.46 -5.31 4.14
CA PHE A 76 4.34 -6.00 3.22
C PHE A 76 4.40 -5.36 1.83
N GLU A 77 3.54 -4.38 1.54
CA GLU A 77 3.56 -3.56 0.33
C GLU A 77 4.42 -2.29 0.48
N LEU A 78 5.06 -2.11 1.64
CA LEU A 78 5.99 -1.02 1.91
C LEU A 78 7.27 -1.12 1.07
N SER A 79 8.09 -0.06 1.10
CA SER A 79 9.33 -0.01 0.33
C SER A 79 10.28 -1.18 0.64
N PRO A 80 11.20 -1.53 -0.30
CA PRO A 80 12.19 -2.58 -0.08
C PRO A 80 13.03 -2.42 1.20
N ASN A 81 13.32 -1.18 1.62
CA ASN A 81 14.04 -0.90 2.87
C ASN A 81 13.27 -1.43 4.10
N CYS A 82 11.93 -1.40 4.06
CA CYS A 82 11.08 -1.85 5.16
C CYS A 82 10.91 -3.37 5.22
N ILE A 83 10.89 -4.05 4.06
CA ILE A 83 10.44 -5.45 3.97
C ILE A 83 11.57 -6.46 3.78
N LEU A 84 12.70 -6.09 3.16
CA LEU A 84 13.74 -7.06 2.83
C LEU A 84 14.42 -7.69 4.05
N GLY A 85 14.42 -7.03 5.21
CA GLY A 85 14.88 -7.65 6.44
C GLY A 85 14.06 -8.88 6.81
N VAL A 86 12.75 -8.87 6.57
CA VAL A 86 11.88 -10.04 6.80
C VAL A 86 12.23 -11.17 5.85
N ILE A 87 12.47 -10.86 4.57
CA ILE A 87 12.87 -11.86 3.56
C ILE A 87 14.24 -12.47 3.89
N ASN A 88 15.21 -11.61 4.25
CA ASN A 88 16.53 -12.04 4.69
C ASN A 88 16.42 -12.97 5.90
N LYS A 89 15.59 -12.62 6.87
CA LYS A 89 15.39 -13.44 8.08
C LYS A 89 14.66 -14.76 7.80
N CYS A 90 13.59 -14.73 7.03
CA CYS A 90 12.79 -15.94 6.73
C CYS A 90 13.60 -16.96 5.93
N PHE A 91 14.40 -16.50 4.96
CA PHE A 91 15.01 -17.37 3.95
C PHE A 91 16.53 -17.43 4.02
N ASN A 92 17.14 -16.87 5.08
CA ASN A 92 18.58 -16.78 5.26
C ASN A 92 19.29 -16.17 4.03
N THR A 93 18.71 -15.09 3.50
CA THR A 93 19.24 -14.32 2.37
C THR A 93 19.89 -13.01 2.84
N ASN A 94 20.51 -12.26 1.93
CA ASN A 94 21.20 -11.01 2.26
C ASN A 94 21.01 -9.95 1.16
N TYR A 95 19.75 -9.64 0.84
CA TYR A 95 19.40 -8.61 -0.12
C TYR A 95 19.74 -7.22 0.40
N ASP A 96 20.33 -6.40 -0.48
CA ASP A 96 20.64 -4.99 -0.24
C ASP A 96 19.49 -4.14 -0.78
N PRO A 97 18.76 -3.41 0.07
CA PRO A 97 17.55 -2.72 -0.35
C PRO A 97 17.81 -1.55 -1.31
N LYS A 98 19.07 -1.07 -1.43
CA LYS A 98 19.44 -0.06 -2.44
C LYS A 98 19.60 -0.64 -3.84
N LYS A 99 19.73 -1.96 -3.97
CA LYS A 99 20.03 -2.67 -5.24
C LYS A 99 18.94 -3.66 -5.64
N THR A 100 18.00 -3.93 -4.74
CA THR A 100 16.99 -4.96 -4.92
C THR A 100 15.64 -4.33 -5.26
N SER A 101 15.13 -4.66 -6.43
CA SER A 101 13.73 -4.42 -6.81
C SER A 101 12.86 -5.61 -6.44
N ILE A 102 11.65 -5.34 -5.99
CA ILE A 102 10.67 -6.36 -5.59
C ILE A 102 9.48 -6.27 -6.53
N THR A 103 9.07 -7.42 -7.07
CA THR A 103 7.85 -7.54 -7.86
C THR A 103 6.80 -8.26 -7.03
N TYR A 104 5.69 -7.59 -6.76
CA TYR A 104 4.54 -8.19 -6.08
C TYR A 104 3.72 -9.00 -7.08
N LEU A 105 3.49 -10.27 -6.77
CA LEU A 105 2.71 -11.17 -7.62
C LEU A 105 1.28 -11.26 -7.10
N SER A 106 0.33 -11.50 -8.02
CA SER A 106 -1.07 -11.74 -7.62
C SER A 106 -1.15 -12.96 -6.69
N ASN A 107 -1.74 -12.74 -5.52
CA ASN A 107 -1.93 -13.73 -4.46
C ASN A 107 -3.29 -14.45 -4.54
N ASN A 108 -4.11 -14.10 -5.53
CA ASN A 108 -5.40 -14.72 -5.82
C ASN A 108 -5.27 -15.70 -7.00
N PHE A 109 -5.41 -16.99 -6.70
CA PHE A 109 -5.38 -18.06 -7.69
C PHE A 109 -6.79 -18.60 -7.89
N ILE A 110 -7.39 -18.29 -9.04
CA ILE A 110 -8.60 -18.97 -9.49
C ILE A 110 -8.15 -20.07 -10.44
N ASP A 111 -8.43 -21.33 -10.09
CA ASP A 111 -8.25 -22.45 -11.01
C ASP A 111 -9.57 -22.74 -11.74
N PRO A 112 -9.72 -22.28 -13.00
CA PRO A 112 -10.95 -22.51 -13.77
C PRO A 112 -11.18 -24.00 -14.06
N ASN A 113 -10.15 -24.84 -13.99
CA ASN A 113 -10.24 -26.28 -14.24
C ASN A 113 -10.62 -27.07 -12.98
N LYS A 114 -10.54 -26.46 -11.79
CA LYS A 114 -11.03 -27.01 -10.52
C LYS A 114 -12.28 -26.27 -10.04
N ASN A 115 -13.27 -26.08 -10.92
CA ASN A 115 -14.54 -25.44 -10.57
C ASN A 115 -14.39 -24.04 -9.91
N PHE A 116 -13.44 -23.24 -10.40
CA PHE A 116 -13.13 -21.90 -9.89
C PHE A 116 -12.71 -21.85 -8.42
N VAL A 117 -12.11 -22.93 -7.89
CA VAL A 117 -11.54 -22.92 -6.54
C VAL A 117 -10.55 -21.75 -6.42
N LYS A 118 -10.83 -20.85 -5.47
CA LYS A 118 -10.00 -19.71 -5.11
C LYS A 118 -9.00 -20.15 -4.05
N THR A 119 -7.71 -20.03 -4.37
CA THR A 119 -6.63 -20.08 -3.39
C THR A 119 -6.19 -18.65 -3.16
N GLU A 120 -6.23 -18.18 -1.93
CA GLU A 120 -5.73 -16.85 -1.55
C GLU A 120 -4.56 -17.07 -0.60
N THR A 121 -3.37 -16.66 -1.02
CA THR A 121 -2.17 -16.65 -0.17
C THR A 121 -2.00 -15.27 0.41
N ASP A 122 -1.27 -15.13 1.53
CA ASP A 122 -1.10 -13.79 2.09
C ASP A 122 -0.19 -12.93 1.21
N ILE A 123 1.09 -13.31 1.07
CA ILE A 123 2.10 -12.50 0.36
C ILE A 123 2.91 -13.36 -0.61
N LEU A 124 2.94 -12.93 -1.87
CA LEU A 124 3.76 -13.53 -2.91
C LEU A 124 4.63 -12.47 -3.61
N ILE A 125 5.94 -12.62 -3.51
CA ILE A 125 6.90 -11.69 -4.11
C ILE A 125 7.94 -12.41 -4.94
N GLU A 126 8.44 -11.73 -5.96
CA GLU A 126 9.55 -12.18 -6.78
C GLU A 126 10.74 -11.23 -6.62
N ILE A 127 11.90 -11.80 -6.31
CA ILE A 127 13.18 -11.08 -6.19
C ILE A 127 14.23 -11.88 -6.97
N ASN A 128 14.89 -11.26 -7.94
CA ASN A 128 15.90 -11.91 -8.79
C ASN A 128 15.43 -13.25 -9.39
N LYS A 129 14.18 -13.30 -9.87
CA LYS A 129 13.47 -14.50 -10.41
C LYS A 129 13.14 -15.60 -9.39
N GLN A 130 13.61 -15.49 -8.14
CA GLN A 130 13.18 -16.37 -7.06
C GLN A 130 11.85 -15.89 -6.49
N VAL A 131 10.91 -16.82 -6.33
CA VAL A 131 9.62 -16.55 -5.70
C VAL A 131 9.69 -16.86 -4.22
N TYR A 132 9.15 -15.95 -3.42
CA TYR A 132 8.98 -16.08 -1.99
C TYR A 132 7.50 -15.97 -1.63
N HIS A 133 7.05 -16.91 -0.81
CA HIS A 133 5.68 -16.97 -0.31
C HIS A 133 5.72 -16.88 1.22
N LEU A 134 5.06 -15.87 1.77
CA LEU A 134 4.90 -15.70 3.21
C LEU A 134 3.44 -15.90 3.56
N GLU A 135 3.20 -16.73 4.58
CA GLU A 135 1.89 -16.90 5.21
C GLU A 135 1.95 -16.34 6.62
N ILE A 136 0.93 -15.61 7.04
CA ILE A 136 0.85 -14.93 8.32
C ILE A 136 -0.26 -15.55 9.14
N GLN A 137 0.11 -15.98 10.34
CA GLN A 137 -0.77 -16.71 11.23
C GLN A 137 -1.02 -15.93 12.51
N THR A 138 -2.27 -15.48 12.68
CA THR A 138 -2.71 -14.86 13.93
C THR A 138 -2.94 -15.89 15.04
N LEU A 139 -3.36 -17.11 14.68
CA LEU A 139 -3.60 -18.24 15.60
C LEU A 139 -2.78 -19.45 15.16
N ASN A 140 -2.61 -20.41 16.07
CA ASN A 140 -1.94 -21.66 15.73
C ASN A 140 -2.88 -22.59 14.96
N ASP A 141 -2.65 -22.71 13.66
CA ASP A 141 -3.29 -23.69 12.77
C ASP A 141 -2.35 -24.90 12.58
N THR A 142 -2.81 -26.08 13.01
CA THR A 142 -2.01 -27.32 12.88
C THR A 142 -1.93 -27.84 11.44
N SER A 143 -2.78 -27.34 10.54
CA SER A 143 -2.77 -27.71 9.12
C SER A 143 -1.82 -26.85 8.28
N MET A 144 -1.11 -25.90 8.89
CA MET A 144 -0.33 -24.88 8.20
C MET A 144 0.69 -25.44 7.19
N ILE A 145 1.49 -26.45 7.58
CA ILE A 145 2.45 -27.08 6.68
C ILE A 145 1.79 -27.70 5.44
N THR A 146 0.59 -28.29 5.58
CA THR A 146 -0.14 -28.86 4.45
C THR A 146 -0.72 -27.79 3.53
N ARG A 147 -1.13 -26.64 4.08
CA ARG A 147 -1.54 -25.46 3.30
C ARG A 147 -0.37 -24.88 2.52
N LEU A 148 0.80 -24.73 3.16
CA LEU A 148 2.03 -24.27 2.50
C LEU A 148 2.40 -25.19 1.33
N LEU A 149 2.37 -26.51 1.52
CA LEU A 149 2.62 -27.47 0.44
C LEU A 149 1.65 -27.26 -0.73
N GLN A 150 0.35 -27.15 -0.44
CA GLN A 150 -0.69 -26.93 -1.45
C GLN A 150 -0.43 -25.62 -2.22
N TYR A 151 -0.20 -24.51 -1.52
CA TYR A 151 0.11 -23.22 -2.13
C TYR A 151 1.36 -23.28 -2.99
N GLY A 152 2.42 -23.93 -2.50
CA GLY A 152 3.67 -24.04 -3.23
C GLY A 152 3.49 -24.83 -4.53
N ILE A 153 2.68 -25.89 -4.51
CA ILE A 153 2.34 -26.65 -5.73
C ILE A 153 1.55 -25.78 -6.70
N ASP A 154 0.50 -25.08 -6.23
CA ASP A 154 -0.34 -24.26 -7.10
C ASP A 154 0.45 -23.10 -7.74
N ILE A 155 1.36 -22.47 -6.99
CA ILE A 155 2.29 -21.45 -7.49
C ILE A 155 3.23 -22.05 -8.53
N GLY A 156 3.82 -23.22 -8.25
CA GLY A 156 4.71 -23.93 -9.18
C GLY A 156 4.00 -24.32 -10.48
N ILE A 157 2.75 -24.79 -10.41
CA ILE A 157 1.94 -25.14 -11.59
C ILE A 157 1.73 -23.92 -12.48
N LYS A 158 1.39 -22.76 -11.91
CA LYS A 158 1.20 -21.53 -12.70
C LYS A 158 2.47 -21.09 -13.44
N LYS A 159 3.64 -21.32 -12.84
CA LYS A 159 4.93 -20.98 -13.46
C LYS A 159 5.44 -22.04 -14.42
N TYR A 160 4.89 -23.25 -14.37
CA TYR A 160 5.32 -24.35 -15.20
C TYR A 160 4.97 -24.11 -16.67
N ASN A 161 6.00 -23.86 -17.47
CA ASN A 161 5.88 -23.86 -18.92
C ASN A 161 6.03 -25.29 -19.43
N ALA A 162 5.02 -25.81 -20.13
CA ALA A 162 5.00 -27.17 -20.67
C ALA A 162 5.98 -27.36 -21.84
N ASN A 163 7.29 -27.36 -21.55
CA ASN A 163 8.33 -27.79 -22.47
C ASN A 163 8.90 -29.15 -21.99
N PRO A 164 9.35 -30.04 -22.89
CA PRO A 164 9.73 -31.43 -22.56
C PRO A 164 10.91 -31.63 -21.58
N LYS A 165 11.44 -30.58 -20.93
CA LYS A 165 12.53 -30.62 -19.93
C LYS A 165 12.41 -29.50 -18.88
N SER A 166 11.23 -28.91 -18.70
CA SER A 166 11.04 -27.84 -17.72
C SER A 166 11.14 -28.38 -16.30
N ASN A 167 11.91 -27.70 -15.45
CA ASN A 167 11.91 -27.99 -14.02
C ASN A 167 10.62 -27.43 -13.39
N PHE A 168 10.06 -28.20 -12.46
CA PHE A 168 8.99 -27.72 -11.59
C PHE A 168 9.63 -27.05 -10.37
N GLU A 169 9.42 -25.76 -10.20
CA GLU A 169 10.00 -24.97 -9.12
C GLU A 169 8.90 -24.41 -8.22
N MET A 170 8.89 -24.82 -6.96
CA MET A 170 8.05 -24.23 -5.92
C MET A 170 8.70 -22.95 -5.38
N PRO A 171 7.91 -22.01 -4.84
CA PRO A 171 8.45 -20.86 -4.13
C PRO A 171 9.20 -21.29 -2.87
N LEU A 172 10.09 -20.44 -2.36
CA LEU A 172 10.58 -20.55 -0.99
C LEU A 172 9.48 -20.06 -0.04
N GLN A 173 9.18 -20.82 1.00
CA GLN A 173 7.99 -20.58 1.83
C GLN A 173 8.34 -20.36 3.30
N ALA A 174 7.62 -19.44 3.95
CA ALA A 174 7.71 -19.23 5.38
C ALA A 174 6.34 -18.93 5.99
N ALA A 175 6.15 -19.37 7.25
CA ALA A 175 5.02 -19.02 8.08
C ALA A 175 5.47 -18.09 9.22
N ILE A 176 4.79 -16.95 9.37
CA ILE A 176 5.02 -15.97 10.43
C ILE A 176 3.87 -16.02 11.41
N PHE A 177 4.11 -16.56 12.60
CA PHE A 177 3.12 -16.63 13.66
C PHE A 177 3.21 -15.41 14.57
N LEU A 178 2.15 -14.59 14.57
CA LEU A 178 2.10 -13.33 15.31
C LEU A 178 1.89 -13.52 16.81
N GLU A 179 0.92 -14.35 17.19
CA GLU A 179 0.53 -14.53 18.60
C GLU A 179 1.30 -15.68 19.26
N LYS A 180 1.77 -15.47 20.51
CA LYS A 180 2.45 -16.52 21.28
C LYS A 180 1.59 -17.77 21.41
N ASN A 181 2.10 -18.90 20.96
CA ASN A 181 1.56 -20.21 21.28
C ASN A 181 2.68 -21.26 21.37
N ASP A 182 2.81 -21.88 22.55
CA ASP A 182 3.88 -22.85 22.82
C ASP A 182 3.67 -24.19 22.07
N LYS A 183 2.50 -24.38 21.44
CA LYS A 183 2.20 -25.53 20.57
C LYS A 183 2.62 -25.32 19.11
N ILE A 184 3.14 -24.15 18.74
CA ILE A 184 3.64 -23.90 17.38
C ILE A 184 4.96 -24.65 17.18
N VAL A 185 4.90 -25.68 16.36
CA VAL A 185 6.05 -26.49 15.91
C VAL A 185 6.65 -25.92 14.63
N ASP A 186 7.86 -26.35 14.31
CA ASP A 186 8.48 -26.03 13.01
C ASP A 186 7.69 -26.70 11.88
N GLN A 187 7.56 -25.99 10.76
CA GLN A 187 6.77 -26.42 9.62
C GLN A 187 7.58 -27.42 8.79
N GLU A 188 7.46 -28.71 9.15
CA GLU A 188 8.16 -29.83 8.51
C GLU A 188 7.16 -30.96 8.20
N LEU A 189 7.34 -31.62 7.05
CA LEU A 189 6.49 -32.71 6.56
C LEU A 189 7.30 -33.70 5.72
N THR A 190 7.26 -34.97 6.12
CA THR A 190 7.77 -36.08 5.31
C THR A 190 6.70 -36.62 4.38
N ILE A 191 6.95 -36.61 3.09
CA ILE A 191 6.03 -37.08 2.05
C ILE A 191 6.51 -38.44 1.53
N PHE A 192 5.66 -39.45 1.69
CA PHE A 192 5.92 -40.81 1.21
C PHE A 192 5.34 -40.99 -0.19
N VAL A 193 6.21 -41.20 -1.17
CA VAL A 193 5.82 -41.48 -2.55
C VAL A 193 6.17 -42.94 -2.87
N PRO A 194 5.21 -43.77 -3.31
CA PRO A 194 5.48 -45.18 -3.61
C PRO A 194 6.64 -45.37 -4.60
N ASN A 195 7.56 -46.26 -4.26
CA ASN A 195 8.75 -46.60 -5.07
C ASN A 195 9.68 -45.40 -5.36
N LYS A 196 9.63 -44.35 -4.55
CA LYS A 196 10.53 -43.19 -4.58
C LYS A 196 11.12 -42.95 -3.19
N PRO A 197 12.28 -42.27 -3.10
CA PRO A 197 12.75 -41.77 -1.82
C PRO A 197 11.71 -40.87 -1.16
N ASN A 198 11.68 -40.88 0.17
CA ASN A 198 10.88 -39.93 0.93
C ASN A 198 11.32 -38.50 0.58
N TRP A 199 10.35 -37.62 0.45
CA TRP A 199 10.61 -36.21 0.25
C TRP A 199 10.37 -35.48 1.56
N GLU A 200 11.44 -34.95 2.16
CA GLU A 200 11.35 -34.03 3.28
C GLU A 200 11.04 -32.64 2.74
N TYR A 201 9.88 -32.10 3.13
CA TYR A 201 9.43 -30.77 2.78
C TYR A 201 9.35 -29.93 4.04
N ASP A 202 9.98 -28.76 4.02
CA ASP A 202 10.02 -27.82 5.13
C ASP A 202 9.77 -26.39 4.68
N ALA A 203 9.34 -25.57 5.63
CA ALA A 203 9.16 -24.13 5.46
C ALA A 203 9.63 -23.38 6.70
N SER A 204 10.17 -22.19 6.49
CA SER A 204 10.70 -21.38 7.59
C SER A 204 9.60 -20.97 8.57
N THR A 205 9.88 -21.08 9.87
CA THR A 205 8.89 -20.82 10.93
C THR A 205 9.32 -19.65 11.80
N ILE A 206 8.73 -18.48 11.56
CA ILE A 206 9.00 -17.28 12.34
C ILE A 206 7.99 -17.17 13.49
N ARG A 207 8.53 -17.13 14.72
CA ARG A 207 7.76 -16.92 15.94
C ARG A 207 7.88 -15.46 16.35
N PHE A 208 7.01 -14.60 15.82
CA PHE A 208 7.14 -13.15 15.90
C PHE A 208 7.23 -12.62 17.34
N TRP A 209 6.47 -13.19 18.27
CA TRP A 209 6.49 -12.78 19.69
C TRP A 209 7.84 -12.98 20.40
N ARG A 210 8.82 -13.65 19.77
CA ARG A 210 10.19 -13.79 20.30
C ARG A 210 11.09 -12.61 19.98
N TYR A 211 10.65 -11.68 19.13
CA TYR A 211 11.41 -10.51 18.74
C TYR A 211 11.00 -9.29 19.57
N SER A 212 11.98 -8.63 20.18
CA SER A 212 11.82 -7.30 20.75
C SER A 212 11.82 -6.23 19.64
N ILE A 213 11.45 -5.00 19.98
CA ILE A 213 11.55 -3.85 19.06
C ILE A 213 12.99 -3.69 18.58
N GLU A 214 13.96 -3.85 19.48
CA GLU A 214 15.37 -3.79 19.19
C GLU A 214 15.81 -4.90 18.23
N ASP A 215 15.33 -6.14 18.41
CA ASP A 215 15.62 -7.23 17.49
C ASP A 215 15.05 -6.95 16.10
N LEU A 216 13.81 -6.44 16.00
CA LEU A 216 13.19 -6.08 14.73
C LEU A 216 13.98 -4.98 14.00
N ILE A 217 14.48 -3.98 14.73
CA ILE A 217 15.30 -2.91 14.15
C ILE A 217 16.66 -3.45 13.66
N ASN A 218 17.32 -4.27 14.48
CA ASN A 218 18.64 -4.84 14.16
C ASN A 218 18.57 -5.78 12.96
N GLU A 219 17.53 -6.60 12.88
CA GLU A 219 17.26 -7.51 11.77
C GLU A 219 16.58 -6.80 10.57
N LYS A 220 16.36 -5.48 10.67
CA LYS A 220 15.73 -4.64 9.64
C LYS A 220 14.34 -5.09 9.22
N MET A 221 13.62 -5.77 10.11
CA MET A 221 12.23 -6.21 9.93
C MET A 221 11.27 -5.06 10.27
N TYR A 222 11.53 -3.87 9.72
CA TYR A 222 10.87 -2.63 10.15
C TYR A 222 9.36 -2.70 9.96
N CYS A 223 8.89 -3.29 8.85
CA CYS A 223 7.45 -3.42 8.58
C CYS A 223 6.67 -4.13 9.69
N LEU A 224 7.32 -4.97 10.51
CA LEU A 224 6.66 -5.69 11.60
C LEU A 224 6.55 -4.89 12.91
N LEU A 225 7.19 -3.72 13.02
CA LEU A 225 7.16 -2.89 14.24
C LEU A 225 5.75 -2.58 14.74
N PRO A 226 4.78 -2.18 13.88
CA PRO A 226 3.40 -1.92 14.33
C PRO A 226 2.74 -3.13 14.96
N LEU A 227 3.07 -4.35 14.49
CA LEU A 227 2.44 -5.59 14.95
C LEU A 227 2.84 -5.97 16.39
N VAL A 228 3.88 -5.34 16.96
CA VAL A 228 4.28 -5.59 18.36
C VAL A 228 3.12 -5.29 19.33
N ILE A 229 2.27 -4.29 19.02
CA ILE A 229 1.09 -3.97 19.85
C ILE A 229 0.08 -5.12 19.89
N PHE A 230 0.04 -5.96 18.85
CA PHE A 230 -0.90 -7.08 18.75
C PHE A 230 -0.72 -8.11 19.87
N ASN A 231 0.47 -8.19 20.49
CA ASN A 231 0.72 -9.06 21.63
C ASN A 231 -0.22 -8.80 22.83
N TYR A 232 -0.75 -7.57 22.95
CA TYR A 232 -1.72 -7.22 24.00
C TYR A 232 -3.10 -7.85 23.80
N ARG A 233 -3.44 -8.31 22.58
CA ARG A 233 -4.69 -9.04 22.31
C ARG A 233 -4.87 -10.23 23.24
N LYS A 234 -3.86 -11.10 23.32
CA LYS A 234 -3.88 -12.29 24.18
C LYS A 234 -3.89 -11.92 25.66
N ILE A 235 -3.16 -10.88 26.04
CA ILE A 235 -3.09 -10.37 27.41
C ILE A 235 -4.48 -9.91 27.87
N PHE A 236 -5.13 -9.01 27.13
CA PHE A 236 -6.46 -8.53 27.44
C PHE A 236 -7.50 -9.64 27.49
N ARG A 237 -7.50 -10.54 26.49
CA ARG A 237 -8.38 -11.72 26.48
C ARG A 237 -8.21 -12.58 27.73
N SER A 238 -6.96 -12.83 28.16
CA SER A 238 -6.68 -13.63 29.35
C SER A 238 -7.19 -12.99 30.64
N ILE A 239 -7.11 -11.66 30.77
CA ILE A 239 -7.61 -10.92 31.93
C ILE A 239 -9.14 -11.00 32.00
N LEU A 240 -9.81 -10.74 30.87
CA LEU A 240 -11.27 -10.75 30.78
C LEU A 240 -11.87 -12.12 31.09
N THR A 241 -11.24 -13.19 30.58
CA THR A 241 -11.65 -14.59 30.80
C THR A 241 -11.27 -15.14 32.17
N SER A 242 -10.41 -14.45 32.93
CA SER A 242 -9.98 -14.91 34.26
C SER A 242 -11.15 -14.99 35.26
N LYS A 243 -11.01 -15.74 36.37
CA LYS A 243 -12.00 -15.75 37.47
C LYS A 243 -11.67 -14.77 38.61
N ARG A 244 -10.61 -13.95 38.46
CA ARG A 244 -10.14 -13.05 39.52
C ARG A 244 -11.10 -11.87 39.72
N LYS A 245 -11.16 -11.30 40.93
CA LYS A 245 -12.00 -10.12 41.23
C LYS A 245 -11.40 -8.80 40.73
N ASN A 246 -10.07 -8.67 40.69
CA ASN A 246 -9.37 -7.41 40.36
C ASN A 246 -9.17 -7.17 38.86
N LYS A 247 -10.06 -7.67 37.99
CA LYS A 247 -9.88 -7.60 36.52
C LYS A 247 -9.71 -6.17 36.01
N LEU A 248 -10.48 -5.23 36.56
CA LEU A 248 -10.46 -3.83 36.14
C LEU A 248 -9.09 -3.20 36.36
N ASN A 249 -8.45 -3.45 37.51
CA ASN A 249 -7.13 -2.92 37.83
C ASN A 249 -6.04 -3.57 36.96
N ASP A 250 -6.13 -4.88 36.74
CA ASP A 250 -5.21 -5.58 35.84
C ASP A 250 -5.36 -5.07 34.40
N LEU A 251 -6.59 -4.86 33.93
CA LEU A 251 -6.88 -4.34 32.60
C LEU A 251 -6.35 -2.92 32.42
N ALA A 252 -6.61 -2.03 33.37
CA ALA A 252 -6.12 -0.65 33.36
C ALA A 252 -4.58 -0.58 33.36
N ARG A 253 -3.91 -1.48 34.12
CA ARG A 253 -2.44 -1.59 34.10
C ARG A 253 -1.94 -1.99 32.72
N GLU A 254 -2.52 -3.02 32.11
CA GLU A 254 -2.07 -3.50 30.81
C GLU A 254 -2.46 -2.54 29.67
N GLU A 255 -3.54 -1.77 29.81
CA GLU A 255 -3.89 -0.66 28.91
C GLU A 255 -2.81 0.44 28.94
N ASP A 256 -2.34 0.84 30.13
CA ASP A 256 -1.24 1.80 30.26
C ASP A 256 0.07 1.26 29.66
N ASN A 257 0.35 -0.03 29.85
CA ASN A 257 1.50 -0.70 29.22
C ASN A 257 1.37 -0.72 27.69
N ALA A 258 0.20 -1.02 27.14
CA ALA A 258 -0.07 -0.99 25.70
C ALA A 258 0.15 0.43 25.15
N ARG A 259 -0.35 1.46 25.85
CA ARG A 259 -0.16 2.86 25.46
C ARG A 259 1.32 3.26 25.45
N LYS A 260 2.10 2.83 26.46
CA LYS A 260 3.56 3.04 26.50
C LYS A 260 4.28 2.29 25.38
N MET A 261 3.84 1.07 25.06
CA MET A 261 4.39 0.28 23.95
C MET A 261 4.14 0.98 22.61
N ALA A 262 2.90 1.41 22.35
CA ALA A 262 2.57 2.16 21.14
C ALA A 262 3.40 3.45 21.02
N LYS A 263 3.63 4.15 22.14
CA LYS A 263 4.57 5.29 22.21
C LYS A 263 5.98 4.95 21.79
N LYS A 264 6.52 3.86 22.33
CA LYS A 264 7.85 3.38 21.96
C LYS A 264 7.92 3.04 20.47
N ILE A 265 6.96 2.25 19.96
CA ILE A 265 6.89 1.85 18.54
C ILE A 265 6.85 3.08 17.63
N ALA A 266 5.95 4.03 17.89
CA ALA A 266 5.83 5.24 17.07
C ALA A 266 7.10 6.09 17.07
N SER A 267 7.78 6.20 18.23
CA SER A 267 9.04 6.93 18.32
C SER A 267 10.17 6.27 17.52
N GLU A 268 10.26 4.95 17.51
CA GLU A 268 11.26 4.23 16.72
C GLU A 268 10.96 4.32 15.22
N ILE A 269 9.69 4.20 14.82
CA ILE A 269 9.27 4.41 13.43
C ILE A 269 9.64 5.82 12.96
N ARG A 270 9.39 6.83 13.81
CA ARG A 270 9.75 8.21 13.50
C ARG A 270 11.27 8.39 13.37
N LYS A 271 12.03 7.77 14.26
CA LYS A 271 13.50 7.79 14.21
C LYS A 271 14.04 7.16 12.93
N LEU A 272 13.48 6.02 12.49
CA LEU A 272 13.85 5.41 11.22
C LEU A 272 13.63 6.35 10.03
N TYR A 273 12.57 7.15 10.07
CA TYR A 273 12.31 8.17 9.04
C TYR A 273 13.31 9.34 9.14
N ASP A 274 13.52 9.88 10.35
CA ASP A 274 14.45 11.00 10.58
C ASP A 274 15.89 10.61 10.17
N ASP A 275 16.28 9.35 10.38
CA ASP A 275 17.57 8.76 9.98
C ASP A 275 17.64 8.39 8.48
N ASN A 276 16.59 8.68 7.70
CA ASN A 276 16.45 8.36 6.27
C ASN A 276 16.56 6.85 5.96
N VAL A 277 16.21 6.00 6.91
CA VAL A 277 16.15 4.53 6.71
C VAL A 277 14.88 4.13 5.97
N ILE A 278 13.75 4.76 6.30
CA ILE A 278 12.45 4.53 5.64
C ILE A 278 11.93 5.84 5.03
N VAL A 279 11.10 5.73 4.00
CA VAL A 279 10.51 6.93 3.37
C VAL A 279 9.26 7.39 4.11
N TYR A 280 8.83 8.63 3.84
CA TYR A 280 7.64 9.22 4.45
C TYR A 280 6.39 8.34 4.28
N GLY A 281 6.18 7.77 3.09
CA GLY A 281 5.04 6.91 2.80
C GLY A 281 5.01 5.67 3.69
N ASP A 282 6.18 5.04 3.91
CA ASP A 282 6.30 3.89 4.80
C ASP A 282 5.96 4.27 6.24
N MET A 283 6.57 5.35 6.75
CA MET A 283 6.30 5.86 8.09
C MET A 283 4.80 6.11 8.29
N HIS A 284 4.14 6.74 7.32
CA HIS A 284 2.71 7.02 7.37
C HIS A 284 1.86 5.75 7.51
N VAL A 285 2.06 4.77 6.62
CA VAL A 285 1.30 3.51 6.64
C VAL A 285 1.56 2.74 7.94
N MET A 286 2.81 2.67 8.41
CA MET A 286 3.15 1.98 9.65
C MET A 286 2.48 2.62 10.88
N LEU A 287 2.46 3.95 10.97
CA LEU A 287 1.76 4.66 12.05
C LEU A 287 0.24 4.49 11.96
N LEU A 288 -0.32 4.47 10.74
CA LEU A 288 -1.74 4.22 10.52
C LEU A 288 -2.13 2.81 10.97
N VAL A 289 -1.35 1.78 10.62
CA VAL A 289 -1.58 0.41 11.09
C VAL A 289 -1.48 0.33 12.61
N LEU A 290 -0.49 0.99 13.23
CA LEU A 290 -0.39 1.06 14.69
C LEU A 290 -1.64 1.69 15.33
N THR A 291 -2.16 2.77 14.73
CA THR A 291 -3.40 3.44 15.16
C THR A 291 -4.56 2.46 15.10
N ASN A 292 -4.77 1.83 13.94
CA ASN A 292 -5.91 0.97 13.71
C ASN A 292 -5.88 -0.30 14.58
N LEU A 293 -4.69 -0.88 14.80
CA LEU A 293 -4.52 -1.99 15.74
C LEU A 293 -4.84 -1.57 17.18
N SER A 294 -4.44 -0.36 17.58
CA SER A 294 -4.76 0.17 18.90
C SER A 294 -6.26 0.42 19.07
N GLN A 295 -6.92 0.95 18.04
CA GLN A 295 -8.38 1.12 17.99
C GLN A 295 -9.12 -0.23 18.05
N TYR A 296 -8.64 -1.23 17.31
CA TYR A 296 -9.16 -2.58 17.36
C TYR A 296 -9.09 -3.15 18.78
N LEU A 297 -7.92 -3.06 19.43
CA LEU A 297 -7.74 -3.54 20.80
C LEU A 297 -8.63 -2.79 21.78
N SER A 298 -8.72 -1.47 21.64
CA SER A 298 -9.60 -0.60 22.43
C SER A 298 -11.05 -1.07 22.32
N ARG A 299 -11.63 -1.06 21.12
CA ARG A 299 -13.04 -1.42 20.90
C ARG A 299 -13.37 -2.84 21.34
N LYS A 300 -12.46 -3.79 21.09
CA LYS A 300 -12.72 -5.20 21.38
C LYS A 300 -12.59 -5.56 22.85
N PHE A 301 -11.70 -4.89 23.59
CA PHE A 301 -11.34 -5.34 24.95
C PHE A 301 -11.49 -4.27 26.05
N LEU A 302 -11.54 -2.98 25.71
CA LEU A 302 -11.45 -1.86 26.64
C LEU A 302 -12.67 -0.94 26.48
N GLN A 303 -13.57 -0.93 27.46
CA GLN A 303 -14.70 0.01 27.49
C GLN A 303 -14.20 1.39 27.96
N ASN A 304 -14.51 2.47 27.23
CA ASN A 304 -14.07 3.85 27.53
C ASN A 304 -12.54 3.99 27.66
N SER A 305 -11.81 3.52 26.65
CA SER A 305 -10.35 3.42 26.66
C SER A 305 -9.63 4.74 26.39
N LEU A 306 -8.54 4.96 27.13
CA LEU A 306 -7.55 6.03 26.86
C LEU A 306 -6.48 5.60 25.86
N LEU A 307 -6.47 4.33 25.44
CA LEU A 307 -5.51 3.79 24.48
C LEU A 307 -5.70 4.44 23.11
N GLU A 308 -6.94 4.49 22.61
CA GLU A 308 -7.26 5.08 21.30
C GLU A 308 -6.91 6.57 21.25
N GLU A 309 -7.43 7.36 22.19
CA GLU A 309 -7.13 8.80 22.28
C GLU A 309 -5.62 9.05 22.47
N GLY A 310 -4.99 8.34 23.40
CA GLY A 310 -3.57 8.53 23.71
C GLY A 310 -2.62 8.14 22.58
N VAL A 311 -2.99 7.18 21.72
CA VAL A 311 -2.22 6.80 20.53
C VAL A 311 -2.48 7.77 19.39
N PHE A 312 -3.74 8.17 19.19
CA PHE A 312 -4.11 9.13 18.15
C PHE A 312 -3.44 10.50 18.36
N ASP A 313 -3.55 11.07 19.56
CA ASP A 313 -2.93 12.37 19.89
C ASP A 313 -1.41 12.33 19.73
N MET A 314 -0.79 11.24 20.17
CA MET A 314 0.64 11.04 20.00
C MET A 314 1.02 11.00 18.52
N ILE A 315 0.33 10.22 17.69
CA ILE A 315 0.65 10.13 16.26
C ILE A 315 0.48 11.49 15.61
N LYS A 316 -0.56 12.25 15.95
CA LYS A 316 -0.74 13.62 15.51
C LYS A 316 0.49 14.50 15.83
N THR A 317 1.01 14.43 17.05
CA THR A 317 2.23 15.20 17.43
C THR A 317 3.50 14.76 16.69
N LEU A 318 3.61 13.49 16.30
CA LEU A 318 4.76 12.96 15.56
C LEU A 318 4.62 13.11 14.05
N TYR A 319 3.40 13.13 13.53
CA TYR A 319 3.10 13.09 12.09
C TYR A 319 2.84 14.48 11.52
N ASP A 320 2.00 15.30 12.15
CA ASP A 320 1.58 16.60 11.62
C ASP A 320 2.76 17.52 11.29
N PRO A 321 3.81 17.65 12.13
CA PRO A 321 4.96 18.49 11.80
C PRO A 321 5.72 18.00 10.56
N VAL A 322 5.79 16.69 10.36
CA VAL A 322 6.47 16.09 9.20
C VAL A 322 5.65 16.32 7.94
N LEU A 323 4.35 16.08 8.00
CA LEU A 323 3.44 16.35 6.89
C LEU A 323 3.50 17.83 6.49
N ALA A 324 3.40 18.74 7.45
CA ALA A 324 3.45 20.18 7.19
C ALA A 324 4.77 20.59 6.53
N LYS A 325 5.90 20.10 7.03
CA LYS A 325 7.22 20.34 6.44
C LYS A 325 7.29 19.82 5.00
N LYS A 326 6.86 18.58 4.76
CA LYS A 326 6.91 17.95 3.43
C LYS A 326 6.01 18.66 2.43
N SER A 327 4.78 19.01 2.83
CA SER A 327 3.86 19.77 1.99
C SER A 327 4.39 21.17 1.66
N MET A 328 5.09 21.81 2.59
CA MET A 328 5.76 23.10 2.36
C MET A 328 6.93 22.96 1.37
N GLU A 329 7.77 21.93 1.53
CA GLU A 329 8.87 21.63 0.61
C GLU A 329 8.36 21.35 -0.82
N GLU A 330 7.37 20.47 -0.97
CA GLU A 330 6.74 20.16 -2.26
C GLU A 330 6.09 21.40 -2.90
N GLY A 331 5.42 22.23 -2.09
CA GLY A 331 4.82 23.48 -2.56
C GLY A 331 5.86 24.50 -3.03
N MET A 332 6.99 24.63 -2.33
CA MET A 332 8.10 25.49 -2.75
C MET A 332 8.79 24.98 -4.01
N GLU A 333 8.96 23.67 -4.16
CA GLU A 333 9.56 23.06 -5.35
C GLU A 333 8.69 23.32 -6.58
N LYS A 334 7.38 23.05 -6.49
CA LYS A 334 6.42 23.37 -7.55
C LYS A 334 6.42 24.84 -7.92
N GLY A 335 6.35 25.74 -6.93
CA GLY A 335 6.37 27.19 -7.21
C GLY A 335 7.66 27.68 -7.87
N ARG A 336 8.80 27.02 -7.60
CA ARG A 336 10.07 27.30 -8.30
C ARG A 336 10.09 26.77 -9.73
N GLU A 337 9.52 25.59 -9.95
CA GLU A 337 9.41 24.99 -11.28
C GLU A 337 8.48 25.82 -12.17
N GLU A 338 7.29 26.14 -11.69
CA GLU A 338 6.30 27.00 -12.34
C GLU A 338 6.90 28.38 -12.67
N GLY A 339 7.50 29.06 -11.69
CA GLY A 339 8.12 30.38 -11.93
C GLY A 339 9.30 30.34 -12.91
N ARG A 340 10.00 29.21 -13.02
CA ARG A 340 11.06 29.02 -14.03
C ARG A 340 10.50 28.78 -15.42
N GLU A 341 9.39 28.06 -15.51
CA GLU A 341 8.70 27.81 -16.78
C GLU A 341 8.08 29.11 -17.31
N GLU A 342 7.32 29.83 -16.48
CA GLU A 342 6.73 31.13 -16.81
C GLU A 342 7.80 32.13 -17.26
N GLY A 343 8.87 32.33 -16.48
CA GLY A 343 9.93 33.27 -16.86
C GLY A 343 10.67 32.88 -18.14
N ARG A 344 10.68 31.59 -18.52
CA ARG A 344 11.24 31.13 -19.80
C ARG A 344 10.28 31.38 -20.96
N GLU A 345 8.98 31.26 -20.73
CA GLU A 345 7.95 31.56 -21.72
C GLU A 345 7.87 33.06 -21.99
N GLU A 346 7.77 33.89 -20.95
CA GLU A 346 7.78 35.35 -21.05
C GLU A 346 9.03 35.84 -21.78
N GLY A 347 10.23 35.41 -21.37
CA GLY A 347 11.46 35.82 -22.04
C GLY A 347 11.58 35.37 -23.51
N ARG A 348 10.89 34.29 -23.90
CA ARG A 348 10.80 33.88 -25.32
C ARG A 348 9.81 34.73 -26.10
N GLU A 349 8.68 35.08 -25.49
CA GLU A 349 7.67 35.92 -26.09
C GLU A 349 8.20 37.33 -26.30
N GLU A 350 8.74 37.96 -25.25
CA GLU A 350 9.40 39.27 -25.33
C GLU A 350 10.51 39.27 -26.38
N GLY A 351 11.42 38.30 -26.34
CA GLY A 351 12.50 38.19 -27.32
C GLY A 351 12.01 37.98 -28.77
N ARG A 352 10.86 37.33 -28.95
CA ARG A 352 10.23 37.15 -30.26
C ARG A 352 9.57 38.44 -30.74
N GLU A 353 8.84 39.14 -29.88
CA GLU A 353 8.22 40.42 -30.21
C GLU A 353 9.27 41.47 -30.56
N GLU A 354 10.29 41.63 -29.72
CA GLU A 354 11.42 42.53 -30.01
C GLU A 354 12.12 42.14 -31.32
N GLY A 355 12.34 40.84 -31.55
CA GLY A 355 12.95 40.32 -32.78
C GLY A 355 12.13 40.63 -34.03
N ILE A 356 10.80 40.48 -33.98
CA ILE A 356 9.88 40.81 -35.08
C ILE A 356 9.91 42.32 -35.33
N GLU A 357 9.80 43.15 -34.30
CA GLU A 357 9.78 44.60 -34.44
C GLU A 357 11.08 45.14 -35.08
N ILE A 358 12.23 44.63 -34.63
CA ILE A 358 13.54 44.98 -35.21
C ILE A 358 13.63 44.50 -36.67
N GLY A 359 13.14 43.29 -36.95
CA GLY A 359 13.10 42.71 -38.28
C GLY A 359 12.27 43.52 -39.28
N GLU A 360 11.05 43.90 -38.90
CA GLU A 360 10.14 44.71 -39.73
C GLU A 360 10.73 46.09 -40.04
N LYS A 361 11.25 46.81 -39.02
CA LYS A 361 11.90 48.11 -39.22
C LYS A 361 13.10 48.02 -40.16
N ARG A 362 13.92 46.97 -40.04
CA ARG A 362 15.06 46.75 -40.92
C ARG A 362 14.62 46.43 -42.35
N GLY A 363 13.63 45.56 -42.51
CA GLY A 363 13.05 45.20 -43.81
C GLY A 363 12.45 46.40 -44.55
N GLU A 364 11.71 47.26 -43.84
CA GLU A 364 11.11 48.47 -44.42
C GLU A 364 12.18 49.44 -44.94
N ILE A 365 13.23 49.69 -44.16
CA ILE A 365 14.36 50.54 -44.56
C ILE A 365 15.07 49.93 -45.77
N ARG A 366 15.34 48.62 -45.73
CA ARG A 366 16.00 47.91 -46.82
C ARG A 366 15.20 48.00 -48.13
N GLY A 367 13.90 47.72 -48.10
CA GLY A 367 13.05 47.80 -49.29
C GLY A 367 12.94 49.22 -49.85
N LYS A 368 12.86 50.26 -48.99
CA LYS A 368 12.91 51.66 -49.43
C LYS A 368 14.23 52.00 -50.12
N ILE A 369 15.36 51.53 -49.59
CA ILE A 369 16.68 51.74 -50.20
C ILE A 369 16.76 51.00 -51.54
N GLU A 370 16.31 49.75 -51.59
CA GLU A 370 16.29 48.93 -52.80
C GLU A 370 15.55 49.60 -53.95
N VAL A 371 14.30 50.03 -53.73
CA VAL A 371 13.49 50.75 -54.74
C VAL A 371 14.16 52.07 -55.15
N MET A 372 14.66 52.86 -54.19
CA MET A 372 15.30 54.15 -54.52
C MET A 372 16.61 53.98 -55.29
N TYR A 373 17.37 52.91 -55.01
CA TYR A 373 18.68 52.67 -55.62
C TYR A 373 18.56 51.96 -56.98
N ILE A 374 17.73 50.91 -57.08
CA ILE A 374 17.59 50.09 -58.28
C ILE A 374 16.61 50.75 -59.26
N ASP A 375 15.37 51.00 -58.83
CA ASP A 375 14.31 51.44 -59.74
C ASP A 375 14.40 52.93 -60.04
N MET A 376 14.67 53.75 -59.00
CA MET A 376 14.75 55.21 -59.14
C MET A 376 16.16 55.71 -59.48
N LYS A 377 17.19 54.85 -59.45
CA LYS A 377 18.60 55.16 -59.77
C LYS A 377 19.18 56.36 -59.00
N MET A 378 18.74 56.57 -57.76
CA MET A 378 19.25 57.62 -56.90
C MET A 378 20.63 57.26 -56.34
N ASN A 379 21.50 58.24 -56.12
CA ASN A 379 22.78 57.99 -55.46
C ASN A 379 22.66 57.91 -53.93
N THR A 380 23.68 57.36 -53.27
CA THR A 380 23.67 57.10 -51.80
C THR A 380 23.45 58.37 -50.96
N LYS A 381 23.90 59.55 -51.42
CA LYS A 381 23.69 60.83 -50.75
C LYS A 381 22.25 61.33 -50.87
N GLU A 382 21.62 61.12 -52.01
CA GLU A 382 20.21 61.47 -52.24
C GLU A 382 19.26 60.61 -51.40
N ILE A 383 19.52 59.29 -51.36
CA ILE A 383 18.76 58.33 -50.54
C ILE A 383 18.93 58.66 -49.04
N SER A 384 20.17 58.92 -48.60
CA SER A 384 20.48 59.35 -47.24
C SER A 384 19.69 60.60 -46.83
N LYS A 385 19.65 61.62 -47.70
CA LYS A 385 18.91 62.86 -47.44
C LYS A 385 17.39 62.62 -47.38
N LYS A 386 16.85 61.77 -48.25
CA LYS A 386 15.41 61.49 -48.34
C LYS A 386 14.89 60.64 -47.19
N LEU A 387 15.66 59.63 -46.78
CA LEU A 387 15.34 58.75 -45.65
C LEU A 387 15.82 59.30 -44.30
N LYS A 388 16.57 60.42 -44.29
CA LYS A 388 17.18 61.03 -43.11
C LYS A 388 18.04 60.06 -42.29
N ILE A 389 18.75 59.17 -42.97
CA ILE A 389 19.67 58.20 -42.38
C ILE A 389 21.10 58.45 -42.87
N PRO A 390 22.15 58.12 -42.09
CA PRO A 390 23.53 58.37 -42.50
C PRO A 390 23.88 57.68 -43.83
N VAL A 391 24.66 58.36 -44.69
CA VAL A 391 25.12 57.80 -45.99
C VAL A 391 25.79 56.44 -45.81
N LYS A 392 26.63 56.30 -44.78
CA LYS A 392 27.28 55.04 -44.43
C LYS A 392 26.29 53.89 -44.20
N LYS A 393 25.13 54.16 -43.58
CA LYS A 393 24.09 53.16 -43.34
C LYS A 393 23.39 52.75 -44.64
N VAL A 394 23.24 53.67 -45.59
CA VAL A 394 22.71 53.37 -46.94
C VAL A 394 23.69 52.49 -47.72
N GLU A 395 24.98 52.86 -47.71
CA GLU A 395 26.05 52.08 -48.35
C GLU A 395 26.16 50.66 -47.77
N ASP A 396 26.08 50.53 -46.44
CA ASP A 396 26.13 49.23 -45.77
C ASP A 396 24.94 48.33 -46.14
N VAL A 397 23.73 48.88 -46.27
CA VAL A 397 22.55 48.11 -46.71
C VAL A 397 22.69 47.67 -48.17
N ILE A 398 23.13 48.56 -49.06
CA ILE A 398 23.32 48.24 -50.48
C ILE A 398 24.36 47.13 -50.63
N LYS A 399 25.53 47.30 -50.01
CA LYS A 399 26.66 46.39 -50.14
C LYS A 399 26.43 45.04 -49.45
N ASN A 400 25.93 45.05 -48.22
CA ASN A 400 25.93 43.86 -47.36
C ASN A 400 24.56 43.18 -47.23
N GLU A 401 23.46 43.89 -47.50
CA GLU A 401 22.11 43.30 -47.40
C GLU A 401 21.46 43.09 -48.78
N LEU A 402 21.72 43.97 -49.74
CA LEU A 402 21.24 43.84 -51.13
C LEU A 402 22.25 43.15 -52.05
N ASN A 403 23.52 43.06 -51.64
CA ASN A 403 24.64 42.50 -52.42
C ASN A 403 24.82 43.18 -53.79
N LEU A 404 24.64 44.51 -53.82
CA LEU A 404 24.82 45.39 -54.99
C LEU A 404 25.97 46.35 -54.74
#